data_AF-A0A1F9LBH6-F1
#
_entry.id   AF-A0A1F9LBH6-F1
#
_cell.length_a   1.000
_cell.length_b   1.000
_cell.length_c   1.000
_cell.angle_alpha   90.00
_cell.angle_beta   90.00
_cell.angle_gamma   90.00
#
_symmetry.space_group_name_H-M   'P 1'
#
loop_
_entity.id
_entity.type
_entity.pdbx_description
1 polymer ?
#
loop_
_entity_poly.entity_id
_entity_poly.type
_entity_poly.pdbx_seq_one_letter_code
_entity_poly.pdbx_strand_id
1 'polypeptide(L)'
;MFYRYRFESEVYPTLSRIPLHVRMKLDLTGVKISLKSWLAFSLEERNVLCHLPVETDEERRVFSSYLNLLSRRYFGEDAALGSPVSDPPWEELAHIPDPVQARGKETDKAVTVEEWSRW
;
A
#
# COMPACT_ATOMS: atom_id res chain seq x y z
N MET A 1 8.92 3.33 6.95
CA MET A 1 9.44 1.92 7.15
C MET A 1 8.78 0.94 6.16
N PHE A 2 9.30 -0.28 5.92
CA PHE A 2 8.63 -1.35 5.12
C PHE A 2 8.17 -2.52 6.00
N TYR A 3 6.93 -2.48 6.47
CA TYR A 3 6.29 -3.56 7.19
C TYR A 3 6.07 -4.82 6.31
N ARG A 4 6.33 -6.00 6.88
CA ARG A 4 6.21 -7.31 6.23
C ARG A 4 5.26 -8.22 7.00
N TYR A 5 4.11 -8.50 6.42
CA TYR A 5 3.13 -9.45 6.94
C TYR A 5 3.58 -10.90 6.73
N ARG A 6 3.38 -11.74 7.76
CA ARG A 6 3.80 -13.15 7.71
C ARG A 6 3.18 -13.94 6.56
N PHE A 7 1.92 -13.66 6.20
CA PHE A 7 1.23 -14.39 5.13
C PHE A 7 1.70 -14.01 3.72
N GLU A 8 2.42 -12.89 3.57
CA GLU A 8 3.05 -12.50 2.30
C GLU A 8 4.52 -12.95 2.22
N SER A 9 4.98 -13.84 3.11
CA SER A 9 6.39 -14.26 3.22
C SER A 9 7.00 -14.69 1.88
N GLU A 10 6.23 -15.41 1.07
CA GLU A 10 6.62 -15.91 -0.26
C GLU A 10 6.70 -14.81 -1.34
N VAL A 11 6.03 -13.67 -1.15
CA VAL A 11 6.04 -12.54 -2.10
C VAL A 11 7.35 -11.77 -1.98
N TYR A 12 7.89 -11.60 -0.78
CA TYR A 12 8.99 -10.67 -0.53
C TYR A 12 10.31 -10.97 -1.26
N PRO A 13 10.76 -12.22 -1.45
CA PRO A 13 12.02 -12.49 -2.14
C PRO A 13 12.02 -12.06 -3.60
N THR A 14 10.85 -12.12 -4.25
CA THR A 14 10.72 -11.88 -5.70
C THR A 14 9.97 -10.60 -6.03
N LEU A 15 9.22 -10.07 -5.05
CA LEU A 15 8.22 -9.02 -5.23
C LEU A 15 7.33 -9.30 -6.45
N SER A 16 6.94 -10.56 -6.62
CA SER A 16 6.11 -11.06 -7.75
C SER A 16 4.67 -10.52 -7.72
N ARG A 17 4.28 -9.89 -6.61
CA ARG A 17 3.02 -9.15 -6.44
C ARG A 17 3.34 -7.85 -5.68
N ILE A 18 2.46 -6.87 -5.79
CA ILE A 18 2.54 -5.63 -5.00
C ILE A 18 2.19 -5.96 -3.54
N PRO A 19 3.13 -5.83 -2.58
CA PRO A 19 2.85 -6.10 -1.17
C PRO A 19 1.74 -5.20 -0.64
N LEU A 20 0.93 -5.69 0.31
CA LEU A 20 -0.17 -4.91 0.88
C LEU A 20 0.29 -3.57 1.46
N HIS A 21 1.45 -3.55 2.11
CA HIS A 21 1.97 -2.30 2.65
C HIS A 21 2.29 -1.28 1.54
N VAL A 22 2.74 -1.72 0.36
CA VAL A 22 2.93 -0.83 -0.80
C VAL A 22 1.58 -0.38 -1.36
N ARG A 23 0.55 -1.25 -1.37
CA ARG A 23 -0.80 -0.86 -1.79
C ARG A 23 -1.37 0.25 -0.92
N MET A 24 -1.21 0.15 0.40
CA MET A 24 -1.59 1.23 1.32
C MET A 24 -0.89 2.54 0.96
N LYS A 25 0.42 2.51 0.62
CA LYS A 25 1.14 3.71 0.16
C LYS A 25 0.57 4.29 -1.13
N LEU A 26 0.19 3.43 -2.08
CA LEU A 26 -0.49 3.84 -3.31
C LEU A 26 -1.84 4.51 -2.99
N ASP A 27 -2.62 3.95 -2.06
CA ASP A 27 -3.92 4.51 -1.64
C ASP A 27 -3.75 5.87 -0.95
N LEU A 28 -2.76 6.02 -0.06
CA LEU A 28 -2.47 7.27 0.65
C LEU A 28 -1.93 8.38 -0.27
N THR A 29 -1.23 8.01 -1.35
CA THR A 29 -0.66 8.98 -2.30
C THR A 29 -1.56 9.21 -3.52
N GLY A 30 -2.56 8.36 -3.74
CA GLY A 30 -3.47 8.43 -4.88
C GLY A 30 -2.85 7.99 -6.21
N VAL A 31 -1.57 7.61 -6.24
CA VAL A 31 -0.92 7.11 -7.46
C VAL A 31 -1.30 5.65 -7.72
N LYS A 32 -1.48 5.29 -8.99
CA LYS A 32 -1.97 3.97 -9.39
C LYS A 32 -1.00 3.31 -10.36
N ILE A 33 -0.76 2.02 -10.14
CA ILE A 33 -0.02 1.15 -11.07
C ILE A 33 -0.73 -0.18 -11.24
N SER A 34 -0.59 -0.75 -12.43
CA SER A 34 -1.02 -2.12 -12.69
C SER A 34 0.01 -3.13 -12.20
N LEU A 35 -0.40 -4.39 -11.98
CA LEU A 35 0.55 -5.47 -11.69
C LEU A 35 1.54 -5.67 -12.84
N LYS A 36 1.11 -5.49 -14.09
CA LYS A 36 2.00 -5.53 -15.26
C LYS A 36 3.09 -4.47 -15.17
N SER A 37 2.73 -3.24 -14.79
CA SER A 37 3.68 -2.15 -14.62
C SER A 37 4.67 -2.44 -13.49
N TRP A 38 4.18 -2.89 -12.35
CA TRP A 38 5.01 -3.32 -11.22
C TRP A 38 6.04 -4.38 -11.61
N LEU A 39 5.62 -5.41 -12.36
CA LEU A 39 6.49 -6.50 -12.79
C LEU A 39 7.50 -6.12 -13.87
N ALA A 40 7.31 -4.99 -14.56
CA ALA A 40 8.29 -4.47 -15.51
C ALA A 40 9.48 -3.80 -14.80
N PHE A 41 9.28 -3.30 -13.58
CA PHE A 41 10.34 -2.67 -12.78
C PHE A 41 11.34 -3.73 -12.30
N SER A 42 12.60 -3.33 -12.17
CA SER A 42 13.63 -4.19 -11.59
C SER A 42 13.30 -4.55 -10.14
N LEU A 43 13.93 -5.61 -9.62
CA LEU A 43 13.70 -6.00 -8.23
C LEU A 43 14.20 -4.91 -7.27
N GLU A 44 15.28 -4.24 -7.63
CA GLU A 44 15.88 -3.12 -6.90
C GLU A 44 14.92 -1.94 -6.81
N GLU A 45 14.29 -1.55 -7.93
CA GLU A 45 13.30 -0.46 -7.97
C GLU A 45 12.05 -0.77 -7.15
N ARG A 46 11.56 -2.01 -7.25
CA ARG A 46 10.45 -2.48 -6.43
C ARG A 46 10.82 -2.43 -4.95
N ASN A 47 12.06 -2.78 -4.59
CA ASN A 47 12.55 -2.65 -3.23
C ASN A 47 12.63 -1.19 -2.76
N VAL A 48 13.07 -0.25 -3.61
CA VAL A 48 13.05 1.18 -3.27
C VAL A 48 11.63 1.66 -2.96
N LEU A 49 10.65 1.34 -3.82
CA LEU A 49 9.23 1.66 -3.57
C LEU A 49 8.73 1.05 -2.25
N CYS A 50 9.17 -0.16 -1.90
CA CYS A 50 8.81 -0.77 -0.62
C CYS A 50 9.29 0.05 0.58
N HIS A 51 10.49 0.64 0.50
CA HIS A 51 11.15 1.30 1.63
C HIS A 51 10.90 2.82 1.72
N LEU A 52 10.51 3.48 0.63
CA LEU A 52 10.16 4.91 0.66
C LEU A 52 9.00 5.16 1.66
N PRO A 53 9.12 6.12 2.58
CA PRO A 53 8.06 6.49 3.51
C PRO A 53 6.96 7.31 2.81
N VAL A 54 5.81 7.45 3.47
CA VAL A 54 4.66 8.26 3.01
C VAL A 54 3.92 8.93 4.18
N GLU A 55 4.62 9.11 5.30
CA GLU A 55 4.05 9.57 6.57
C GLU A 55 3.78 11.09 6.52
N THR A 56 4.64 11.84 5.80
CA THR A 56 4.47 13.27 5.55
C THR A 56 4.13 13.59 4.09
N ASP A 57 3.61 14.79 3.83
CA ASP A 57 3.33 15.26 2.46
C ASP A 57 4.58 15.34 1.58
N GLU A 58 5.74 15.62 2.16
CA GLU A 58 7.00 15.62 1.42
C GLU A 58 7.39 14.21 0.98
N GLU A 59 7.30 13.24 1.89
CA GLU A 59 7.59 11.85 1.60
C GLU A 59 6.62 11.26 0.57
N ARG A 60 5.33 11.61 0.67
CA ARG A 60 4.30 11.26 -0.32
C ARG A 60 4.69 11.79 -1.71
N ARG A 61 5.14 13.04 -1.80
CA ARG A 61 5.63 13.62 -3.07
C ARG A 61 6.84 12.85 -3.60
N VAL A 62 7.82 12.52 -2.74
CA VAL A 62 9.01 11.74 -3.14
C VAL A 62 8.62 10.37 -3.68
N PHE A 63 7.73 9.64 -2.99
CA PHE A 63 7.21 8.36 -3.43
C PHE A 63 6.54 8.45 -4.80
N SER A 64 5.62 9.40 -4.97
CA SER A 64 4.90 9.62 -6.24
C SER A 64 5.85 10.03 -7.37
N SER A 65 6.83 10.90 -7.10
CA SER A 65 7.82 11.32 -8.10
C SER A 65 8.72 10.16 -8.55
N TYR A 66 9.16 9.31 -7.62
CA TYR A 66 9.96 8.13 -7.98
C TYR A 66 9.13 7.17 -8.85
N LEU A 67 7.87 6.94 -8.49
CA LEU A 67 6.99 6.09 -9.28
C LEU A 67 6.74 6.64 -10.69
N ASN A 68 6.52 7.95 -10.83
CA ASN A 68 6.37 8.60 -12.13
C ASN A 68 7.64 8.49 -12.98
N LEU A 69 8.82 8.62 -12.37
CA LEU A 69 10.09 8.41 -13.06
C LEU A 69 10.19 6.99 -13.63
N LEU A 70 9.80 5.97 -12.86
CA LEU A 70 9.75 4.59 -13.33
C LEU A 70 8.71 4.41 -14.45
N SER A 71 7.49 4.94 -14.27
CA SER A 71 6.44 4.86 -15.29
C SER A 71 6.87 5.47 -16.62
N ARG A 72 7.47 6.67 -16.59
CA ARG A 72 8.00 7.33 -17.80
C ARG A 72 9.09 6.50 -18.47
N ARG A 73 9.99 5.91 -17.67
CA ARG A 73 11.11 5.12 -18.20
C ARG A 73 10.65 3.84 -18.90
N TYR A 74 9.66 3.15 -18.35
CA TYR A 74 9.20 1.85 -18.88
C TYR A 74 8.03 1.94 -19.85
N PHE A 75 7.20 2.99 -19.73
CA PHE A 75 5.94 3.10 -20.47
C PHE A 75 5.78 4.43 -21.22
N GLY A 76 6.69 5.39 -21.04
CA GLY A 76 6.66 6.67 -21.75
C GLY A 76 5.65 7.69 -21.20
N GLU A 77 4.95 7.36 -20.12
CA GLU A 77 3.91 8.19 -19.51
C GLU A 77 3.97 8.17 -17.98
N ASP A 78 3.28 9.13 -17.34
CA ASP A 78 3.17 9.18 -15.89
C ASP A 78 2.30 8.06 -15.32
N ALA A 79 2.47 7.75 -14.04
CA ALA A 79 1.55 6.85 -13.35
C ALA A 79 0.15 7.48 -13.31
N ALA A 80 -0.88 6.64 -13.44
CA ALA A 80 -2.25 7.11 -13.31
C ALA A 80 -2.50 7.70 -11.92
N LEU A 81 -3.35 8.72 -11.85
CA LEU A 81 -3.76 9.36 -10.59
C LEU A 81 -5.21 9.00 -10.26
N GLY A 82 -5.48 8.83 -8.97
CA GLY A 82 -6.80 8.81 -8.38
C GLY A 82 -6.85 9.71 -7.16
N SER A 83 -7.94 9.61 -6.41
CA SER A 83 -8.10 10.34 -5.15
C SER A 83 -7.29 9.64 -4.05
N PRO A 84 -6.37 10.34 -3.36
CA PRO A 84 -5.71 9.80 -2.18
C PRO A 84 -6.73 9.59 -1.06
N VAL A 85 -6.47 8.61 -0.20
CA VAL A 85 -7.22 8.41 1.04
C VAL A 85 -6.76 9.45 2.06
N SER A 86 -7.63 10.43 2.36
CA SER A 86 -7.31 11.55 3.26
C SER A 86 -7.62 11.27 4.73
N ASP A 87 -8.64 10.44 4.99
CA ASP A 87 -9.09 10.08 6.34
C ASP A 87 -9.18 8.54 6.43
N PRO A 88 -8.04 7.87 6.68
CA PRO A 88 -8.02 6.42 6.64
C PRO A 88 -8.76 5.85 7.85
N PRO A 89 -9.73 4.95 7.65
CA PRO A 89 -10.58 4.47 8.74
C PRO A 89 -9.82 3.60 9.77
N TRP A 90 -8.57 3.23 9.48
CA TRP A 90 -7.67 2.51 10.40
C TRP A 90 -6.86 3.39 11.35
N GLU A 91 -6.96 4.71 11.23
CA GLU A 91 -6.36 5.65 12.18
C GLU A 91 -7.24 5.84 13.43
N GLU A 92 -8.55 5.59 13.33
CA GLU A 92 -9.47 5.64 14.48
C GLU A 92 -9.48 4.29 15.23
N LEU A 93 -8.76 4.24 16.35
CA LEU A 93 -8.58 3.03 17.14
C LEU A 93 -9.78 2.69 18.05
N ALA A 94 -10.67 3.65 18.33
CA ALA A 94 -11.88 3.42 19.11
C ALA A 94 -13.06 2.90 18.28
N HIS A 95 -12.94 2.90 16.94
CA HIS A 95 -14.02 2.51 16.03
C HIS A 95 -13.55 1.52 14.97
N ILE A 96 -14.14 0.33 14.96
CA ILE A 96 -13.85 -0.69 13.94
C ILE A 96 -14.58 -0.31 12.65
N PRO A 97 -13.91 -0.23 11.48
CA PRO A 97 -14.57 0.11 10.23
C PRO A 97 -15.64 -0.91 9.83
N ASP A 98 -16.77 -0.44 9.30
CA ASP A 98 -17.90 -1.28 8.86
C ASP A 98 -17.48 -2.46 7.96
N PRO A 99 -16.55 -2.30 6.99
CA PRO A 99 -16.11 -3.43 6.17
C PRO A 99 -15.41 -4.52 6.98
N VAL A 100 -14.65 -4.15 8.02
CA VAL A 100 -13.97 -5.10 8.90
C VAL A 100 -15.00 -5.83 9.76
N GLN A 101 -15.96 -5.11 10.33
CA GLN A 101 -17.05 -5.72 11.10
C GLN A 101 -17.89 -6.69 10.26
N ALA A 102 -18.23 -6.32 9.02
CA ALA A 102 -18.98 -7.16 8.10
C ALA A 102 -18.22 -8.46 7.76
N ARG A 103 -16.92 -8.35 7.45
CA ARG A 103 -16.07 -9.53 7.19
C ARG A 103 -15.89 -10.42 8.41
N GLY A 104 -15.79 -9.85 9.61
CA GLY A 104 -15.74 -10.62 10.85
C GLY A 104 -17.00 -11.46 11.06
N LYS A 105 -18.18 -10.90 10.78
CA LYS A 105 -19.47 -11.62 10.85
C LYS A 105 -19.57 -12.75 9.82
N GLU A 106 -19.09 -12.52 8.59
CA GLU A 106 -19.09 -13.55 7.53
C GLU A 106 -18.20 -14.76 7.84
N THR A 107 -17.13 -14.55 8.62
CA THR A 107 -16.10 -15.57 8.90
C THR A 107 -16.20 -16.16 10.30
N ASP A 108 -17.23 -15.78 11.07
CA ASP A 108 -17.41 -16.12 12.50
C ASP A 108 -16.17 -15.77 13.34
N LYS A 109 -15.51 -14.67 12.97
CA LYS A 109 -14.31 -14.12 13.61
C LYS A 109 -14.50 -12.62 13.82
N ALA A 110 -15.39 -12.27 14.74
CA ALA A 110 -15.61 -10.89 15.11
C ALA A 110 -14.33 -10.30 15.71
N VAL A 111 -13.88 -9.15 15.19
CA VAL A 111 -12.75 -8.38 15.72
C VAL A 111 -13.27 -7.53 16.88
N THR A 112 -12.59 -7.55 18.03
CA THR A 112 -12.96 -6.68 19.16
C THR A 112 -12.23 -5.33 19.09
N VAL A 113 -12.72 -4.33 19.82
CA VAL A 113 -12.06 -3.01 19.89
C VAL A 113 -10.68 -3.13 20.54
N GLU A 114 -10.52 -4.02 21.52
CA GLU A 114 -9.23 -4.30 22.16
C GLU A 114 -8.22 -4.89 21.16
N GLU A 115 -8.66 -5.79 20.28
CA GLU A 115 -7.83 -6.34 19.21
C GLU A 115 -7.49 -5.28 18.16
N TRP A 116 -8.48 -4.46 17.77
CA TRP A 116 -8.32 -3.37 16.80
C TRP A 116 -7.37 -2.27 17.28
N SER A 117 -7.43 -1.90 18.57
CA SER A 117 -6.56 -0.86 19.15
C SER A 117 -5.07 -1.23 19.18
N ARG A 118 -4.73 -2.49 18.86
CA ARG A 118 -3.36 -3.03 18.85
C ARG A 118 -2.85 -3.32 17.43
N TRP A 119 -3.54 -2.83 16.40
CA TRP A 119 -3.18 -3.02 14.99
C TRP A 119 -1.85 -2.34 14.61
#